data_AF-A0A971C137-F1
#
_entry.id   AF-A0A971C137-F1
#
_cell.length_a   1.000
_cell.length_b   1.000
_cell.length_c   1.000
_cell.angle_alpha   90.00
_cell.angle_beta   90.00
_cell.angle_gamma   90.00
#
_symmetry.space_group_name_H-M   'P 1'
#
loop_
_entity.id
_entity.type
_entity.pdbx_description
1 polymer ?
#
loop_
_entity_poly.entity_id
_entity_poly.type
_entity_poly.pdbx_seq_one_letter_code
_entity_poly.pdbx_strand_id
1 'polypeptide(L)' 'MRVELRPGESQEMLLKRWRQSVMKEKILSEVRKRRWYMSKGEKERIAKAKAIRRARRKARQQERRQAAQR' A
#
# COMPACT_ATOMS: atom_id res chain seq x y z
N MET A 1 -16.91 7.03 -4.63
CA MET A 1 -16.48 6.11 -5.69
C MET A 1 -17.68 5.26 -6.14
N ARG A 2 -18.16 5.43 -7.38
CA ARG A 2 -19.25 4.62 -7.95
C ARG A 2 -18.67 3.73 -9.05
N VAL A 3 -19.01 2.45 -9.06
CA VAL A 3 -18.61 1.52 -10.12
C VAL A 3 -19.88 0.90 -10.68
N GLU A 4 -20.12 1.13 -11.96
CA GLU A 4 -21.28 0.62 -12.68
C GLU A 4 -20.88 -0.58 -13.53
N LEU A 5 -21.83 -1.51 -13.69
CA LEU A 5 -21.66 -2.71 -14.49
C LEU A 5 -21.54 -2.33 -15.97
N ARG A 6 -20.50 -2.83 -16.63
CA ARG A 6 -20.32 -2.61 -18.06
C ARG A 6 -21.04 -3.69 -18.86
N PRO A 7 -21.51 -3.40 -20.09
CA PRO A 7 -22.06 -4.41 -20.98
C PRO A 7 -21.06 -5.56 -21.20
N GLY A 8 -21.50 -6.81 -21.05
CA GLY A 8 -20.67 -8.00 -21.22
C GLY A 8 -19.68 -8.29 -20.08
N GLU A 9 -19.73 -7.53 -18.98
CA GLU A 9 -18.89 -7.76 -17.81
C GLU A 9 -19.54 -8.76 -16.83
N SER A 10 -18.74 -9.68 -16.28
CA SER A 10 -19.18 -10.54 -15.18
C SER A 10 -19.12 -9.81 -13.83
N GLN A 11 -19.94 -10.24 -12.88
CA GLN A 11 -20.01 -9.63 -11.54
C GLN A 11 -18.67 -9.67 -10.79
N GLU A 12 -17.86 -10.71 -11.01
CA GLU A 12 -16.53 -10.82 -10.39
C GLU A 12 -15.56 -9.75 -10.91
N MET A 13 -15.61 -9.46 -12.21
CA MET A 13 -14.77 -8.43 -12.84
C MET A 13 -15.13 -7.03 -12.32
N LEU A 14 -16.42 -6.77 -12.10
CA LEU A 14 -16.90 -5.55 -11.45
C LEU A 14 -16.29 -5.40 -10.05
N LEU A 15 -16.35 -6.45 -9.22
CA LEU A 15 -15.80 -6.43 -7.85
C LEU A 15 -14.29 -6.25 -7.84
N LYS A 16 -13.58 -6.79 -8.83
CA LYS A 16 -12.13 -6.58 -8.99
C LYS A 16 -11.82 -5.10 -9.28
N ARG A 17 -12.55 -4.45 -10.20
CA ARG A 17 -12.38 -3.03 -10.50
C ARG A 17 -12.71 -2.16 -9.29
N TRP A 18 -13.80 -2.48 -8.59
CA TRP A 18 -14.16 -1.80 -7.35
C TRP A 18 -13.04 -1.89 -6.31
N ARG A 19 -12.51 -3.10 -6.06
CA ARG A 19 -11.39 -3.28 -5.12
C ARG A 19 -10.17 -2.46 -5.52
N GLN A 20 -9.81 -2.46 -6.82
CA GLN A 20 -8.69 -1.69 -7.33
C GLN A 20 -8.85 -0.20 -7.10
N SER A 21 -10.04 0.36 -7.35
CA SER A 21 -10.26 1.78 -7.16
C SER A 21 -10.35 2.17 -5.67
N VAL A 22 -10.88 1.29 -4.79
CA VAL A 22 -10.77 1.47 -3.33
C VAL A 22 -9.31 1.49 -2.87
N MET A 23 -8.48 0.59 -3.42
CA MET A 23 -7.04 0.55 -3.14
C MET A 23 -6.30 1.79 -3.66
N LYS A 24 -6.68 2.29 -4.84
CA LYS A 24 -6.13 3.51 -5.46
C LYS A 24 -6.40 4.74 -4.59
N GLU A 25 -7.64 4.90 -4.12
CA GLU A 25 -8.06 6.00 -3.25
C GLU A 25 -7.48 5.89 -1.83
N LYS A 26 -7.05 4.68 -1.41
CA LYS A 26 -6.47 4.40 -0.08
C LYS A 26 -7.38 4.78 1.10
N ILE A 27 -8.69 4.90 0.89
CA ILE A 27 -9.67 5.33 1.89
C ILE A 27 -9.57 4.52 3.19
N LEU A 28 -9.47 3.19 3.09
CA LEU A 28 -9.33 2.29 4.25
C LEU A 28 -8.00 2.48 5.01
N SER A 29 -6.95 2.89 4.32
CA SER A 29 -5.66 3.17 4.96
C SER A 29 -5.70 4.53 5.67
N GLU A 30 -6.39 5.50 5.09
CA GLU A 30 -6.55 6.83 5.69
C GLU A 30 -7.42 6.78 6.94
N VAL A 31 -8.57 6.10 6.89
CA VAL A 31 -9.43 5.88 8.06
C VAL A 31 -8.65 5.22 9.20
N ARG A 32 -7.86 4.18 8.92
CA ARG A 32 -7.03 3.53 9.95
C ARG A 32 -5.97 4.45 10.56
N LYS A 33 -5.37 5.35 9.77
CA LYS A 33 -4.41 6.33 10.31
C LYS A 33 -5.09 7.39 11.18
N ARG A 34 -6.35 7.72 10.86
CA ARG A 34 -7.15 8.72 11.60
C ARG A 34 -7.94 8.13 12.77
N ARG A 35 -7.95 6.80 12.93
CA ARG A 35 -8.70 6.09 13.98
C ARG A 35 -8.38 6.59 15.39
N TRP A 36 -7.13 7.00 15.62
CA TRP A 36 -6.66 7.51 16.90
C TRP A 36 -5.84 8.78 16.68
N TYR A 37 -5.82 9.66 17.67
CA TYR A 37 -4.92 10.80 17.67
C TYR A 37 -3.47 10.33 17.68
N MET A 38 -2.64 10.95 16.85
CA MET A 38 -1.20 10.75 16.83
C MET A 38 -0.53 12.11 16.69
N SER A 39 0.41 12.40 17.58
CA SER A 39 1.16 13.66 17.55
C SER A 39 2.01 13.77 16.28
N LYS A 40 2.42 15.00 15.92
CA LYS A 40 3.32 15.25 14.78
C LYS A 40 4.63 14.46 14.92
N GLY A 41 5.25 14.50 16.10
CA GLY A 41 6.50 13.79 16.36
C GLY A 41 6.36 12.26 16.32
N GLU A 42 5.20 11.71 16.67
CA GLU A 42 4.94 10.27 16.52
C GLU A 42 4.81 9.87 15.05
N LYS A 43 4.10 10.67 14.24
CA LYS A 43 4.00 10.47 12.78
C LYS A 43 5.39 10.48 12.13
N GLU A 44 6.24 11.41 12.51
CA GLU A 44 7.62 11.54 12.03
C GLU A 44 8.49 10.34 12.42
N ARG A 45 8.43 9.92 13.70
CA ARG A 45 9.15 8.72 14.18
C ARG A 45 8.77 7.46 13.39
N ILE A 46 7.47 7.26 13.15
CA ILE A 46 6.98 6.12 12.37
C ILE A 46 7.42 6.21 10.91
N ALA A 47 7.40 7.40 10.30
CA ALA A 47 7.87 7.61 8.94
C ALA A 47 9.37 7.29 8.81
N LYS A 48 10.20 7.79 9.73
CA LYS A 48 11.64 7.51 9.81
C LYS A 48 11.91 6.01 9.95
N ALA A 49 11.24 5.34 10.89
CA ALA A 49 11.38 3.90 11.09
C ALA A 49 10.99 3.10 9.84
N LYS A 50 9.91 3.49 9.15
CA LYS A 50 9.49 2.85 7.88
C LYS A 50 10.52 3.06 6.77
N ALA A 51 11.10 4.26 6.65
CA ALA A 51 12.12 4.56 5.66
C ALA A 51 13.38 3.71 5.88
N ILE A 52 13.89 3.65 7.11
CA ILE A 52 15.04 2.81 7.48
C ILE A 52 14.76 1.34 7.16
N ARG A 53 13.57 0.83 7.53
CA ARG A 53 13.18 -0.55 7.24
C ARG A 53 13.15 -0.86 5.74
N ARG A 54 12.64 0.07 4.92
CA ARG A 54 12.62 -0.06 3.45
C ARG A 54 14.04 -0.07 2.88
N ALA A 55 14.91 0.83 3.32
CA ALA A 55 16.30 0.89 2.88
C ALA A 55 17.05 -0.42 3.20
N ARG A 56 16.93 -0.91 4.44
CA ARG A 56 17.51 -2.20 4.86
C ARG A 56 16.99 -3.37 4.03
N ARG A 57 15.69 -3.39 3.70
CA ARG A 57 15.12 -4.44 2.83
C ARG A 57 15.68 -4.38 1.42
N LYS A 58 15.87 -3.17 0.86
CA LYS A 58 16.45 -2.98 -0.48
C LYS A 58 17.90 -3.45 -0.54
N ALA A 59 18.71 -3.09 0.46
CA ALA A 59 20.10 -3.55 0.57
C ALA A 59 20.21 -5.08 0.58
N ARG A 60 19.45 -5.75 1.47
CA ARG A 60 19.40 -7.22 1.51
C ARG A 60 18.95 -7.86 0.20
N GLN A 61 18.01 -7.24 -0.52
CA GLN A 61 17.57 -7.75 -1.81
C GLN A 61 18.66 -7.63 -2.87
N GLN A 62 19.44 -6.56 -2.84
CA GLN A 62 20.57 -6.34 -3.75
C GLN A 62 21.70 -7.33 -3.49
N GLU A 63 22.07 -7.53 -2.22
CA GLU A 63 23.06 -8.54 -1.81
C GLU A 63 22.65 -9.94 -2.29
N ARG A 64 21.38 -10.33 -2.09
CA ARG A 64 20.87 -11.64 -2.57
C ARG A 64 20.94 -11.77 -4.09
N ARG A 65 20.68 -10.70 -4.84
CA ARG A 65 20.81 -10.71 -6.31
C ARG A 65 22.26 -10.87 -6.73
N GLN A 66 23.19 -10.17 -6.08
CA GLN A 66 24.62 -10.28 -6.35
C GLN A 66 25.17 -11.67 -6.00
N ALA A 67 24.73 -12.24 -4.87
CA ALA A 67 25.12 -13.58 -4.47
C ALA A 67 24.57 -14.67 -5.40
N ALA A 68 23.40 -14.47 -6.02
CA ALA A 68 22.86 -15.39 -7.02
C ALA A 68 23.49 -15.24 -8.42
N GLN A 69 24.24 -14.16 -8.64
CA GLN A 69 24.98 -13.89 -9.89
C GLN A 69 26.43 -14.37 -9.83
N ARG A 70 26.93 -14.70 -8.64
CA ARG A 70 28.23 -15.35 -8.41
C ARG A 70 28.02 -16.85 -8.34
#